data_AF-A0A9E0JCZ1-F1
#
_entry.id   AF-A0A9E0JCZ1-F1
#
_cell.length_a   1.000
_cell.length_b   1.000
_cell.length_c   1.000
_cell.angle_alpha   90.00
_cell.angle_beta   90.00
_cell.angle_gamma   90.00
#
_symmetry.space_group_name_H-M   'P 1'
#
loop_
_entity.id
_entity.type
_entity.pdbx_description
1 polymer ?
#
loop_
_entity_poly.entity_id
_entity_poly.type
_entity_poly.pdbx_seq_one_letter_code
_entity_poly.pdbx_strand_id
1 'polypeptide(L)' 'MQGASWALALAGGSYTFLLFLPFGFIIASIIALFCFLAGFFFVVVFEMAQIQIEKLEEMKKQTHLLEQLKHSQTPLV' A
#
# COMPACT_ATOMS: atom_id res chain seq x y z
N MET A 1 4.02 5.23 2.38
CA MET A 1 3.95 4.08 3.30
C MET A 1 4.48 2.77 2.71
N GLN A 2 4.97 2.75 1.46
CA GLN A 2 5.45 1.53 0.79
C GLN A 2 6.43 0.70 1.65
N GLY A 3 7.44 1.32 2.25
CA GLY A 3 8.40 0.60 3.10
C GLY A 3 7.77 -0.11 4.32
N ALA A 4 6.68 0.43 4.88
CA ALA A 4 6.00 -0.17 6.03
C ALA A 4 5.22 -1.44 5.63
N SER A 5 4.57 -1.45 4.46
CA SER A 5 3.88 -2.63 3.94
C SER A 5 4.86 -3.76 3.66
N TRP A 6 6.00 -3.45 3.04
CA TRP A 6 7.06 -4.41 2.78
C TRP A 6 7.70 -4.95 4.07
N ALA A 7 7.96 -4.06 5.04
CA ALA A 7 8.45 -4.46 6.36
C ALA A 7 7.45 -5.36 7.08
N LEU A 8 6.14 -5.10 6.99
CA LEU A 8 5.10 -5.93 7.57
C LEU A 8 5.09 -7.35 6.97
N ALA A 9 5.19 -7.46 5.63
CA ALA A 9 5.21 -8.76 4.97
C ALA A 9 6.47 -9.57 5.30
N LEU A 10 7.65 -8.92 5.27
CA LEU A 10 8.92 -9.56 5.63
C LEU A 10 8.99 -9.93 7.11
N ALA A 11 8.69 -8.99 8.01
CA ALA A 11 8.72 -9.24 9.45
C ALA A 11 7.66 -10.27 9.86
N GLY A 12 6.44 -10.19 9.32
CA GLY A 12 5.38 -11.14 9.61
C GLY A 12 5.71 -12.55 9.16
N GLY A 13 6.22 -12.71 7.94
CA GLY A 13 6.64 -14.01 7.41
C GLY A 13 7.83 -14.61 8.18
N SER A 14 8.86 -13.82 8.45
CA SER A 14 10.03 -14.27 9.22
C SER A 14 9.69 -14.58 10.68
N TYR A 15 8.85 -13.77 11.33
CA TYR A 15 8.41 -14.02 12.70
C TYR A 15 7.58 -15.31 12.80
N THR A 16 6.66 -15.53 11.85
CA THR A 16 5.86 -16.75 11.78
C THR A 16 6.74 -17.97 11.56
N PHE A 17 7.76 -17.88 10.70
CA PHE A 17 8.72 -18.97 10.50
C PHE A 17 9.45 -19.34 11.80
N LEU A 18 9.96 -18.34 12.54
CA LEU A 18 10.66 -18.57 13.81
C LEU A 18 9.73 -19.16 14.89
N LEU A 19 8.48 -18.70 14.95
CA LEU A 19 7.48 -19.20 15.91
C LEU A 19 7.16 -20.68 15.68
N PHE A 20 7.09 -21.12 14.42
CA PHE A 20 6.75 -22.49 14.05
C PHE A 20 7.97 -23.42 13.86
N LEU A 21 9.19 -22.88 13.92
CA LEU A 21 10.43 -23.65 13.84
C LEU A 21 10.50 -24.83 14.84
N PRO A 22 10.01 -24.72 16.10
CA PRO A 22 10.02 -25.85 17.05
C PRO A 22 9.12 -27.01 16.62
N PHE A 23 8.11 -26.75 15.79
CA PHE A 23 7.18 -27.76 15.28
C PHE A 23 7.73 -28.51 14.06
N GLY A 24 8.90 -28.10 13.55
CA GLY A 24 9.62 -28.75 12.47
C GLY A 24 9.81 -27.85 11.26
N PHE A 25 10.98 -27.96 10.63
CA PHE A 25 11.41 -27.09 9.53
C PHE A 25 10.43 -27.11 8.33
N ILE A 26 9.92 -28.29 7.96
CA ILE A 26 9.00 -28.44 6.81
C ILE A 26 7.68 -27.73 7.10
N ILE A 27 7.10 -27.95 8.28
CA ILE A 27 5.83 -27.34 8.69
C ILE A 27 5.98 -25.82 8.78
N ALA A 28 7.06 -25.34 9.41
CA ALA A 28 7.37 -23.93 9.49
C ALA A 28 7.51 -23.27 8.11
N SER A 29 8.18 -23.95 7.17
CA SER A 29 8.38 -23.44 5.81
C SER A 29 7.08 -23.32 5.03
N ILE A 30 6.19 -24.33 5.12
CA ILE A 30 4.89 -24.31 4.45
C ILE A 30 4.03 -23.16 5.01
N ILE A 31 3.90 -23.06 6.33
CA ILE A 31 3.10 -22.01 6.98
C ILE A 31 3.67 -20.62 6.66
N ALA A 32 4.98 -20.46 6.74
CA ALA A 32 5.65 -19.21 6.39
C ALA A 32 5.38 -18.82 4.94
N LEU A 33 5.43 -19.77 3.99
CA LEU A 33 5.12 -19.51 2.58
C LEU A 33 3.69 -18.98 2.39
N PHE A 34 2.69 -19.60 3.04
CA PHE A 34 1.32 -19.11 3.01
C PHE A 34 1.18 -17.72 3.63
N CYS A 35 1.85 -17.45 4.75
CA CYS A 35 1.87 -16.12 5.36
C CYS A 35 2.55 -15.07 4.48
N PHE A 36 3.65 -15.41 3.82
CA PHE A 36 4.32 -14.53 2.85
C PHE A 36 3.39 -14.23 1.67
N LEU A 37 2.70 -15.24 1.14
CA LEU A 37 1.78 -15.06 0.02
C LEU A 37 0.62 -14.12 0.39
N ALA A 38 0.02 -14.32 1.57
CA ALA A 38 -1.00 -13.41 2.10
C ALA A 38 -0.43 -12.00 2.37
N GLY A 39 0.77 -11.91 2.94
CA GLY A 39 1.46 -10.64 3.19
C GLY A 39 1.70 -9.84 1.91
N PHE A 40 2.19 -10.47 0.85
CA PHE A 40 2.37 -9.84 -0.45
C PHE A 40 1.05 -9.38 -1.06
N PHE A 41 -0.03 -10.15 -0.90
CA PHE A 41 -1.35 -9.70 -1.32
C PHE A 41 -1.74 -8.38 -0.63
N PHE A 42 -1.54 -8.28 0.68
CA PHE A 42 -1.80 -7.03 1.41
C PHE A 42 -0.88 -5.88 0.99
N VAL A 43 0.40 -6.15 0.68
CA VAL A 43 1.33 -5.13 0.16
C VAL A 43 0.76 -4.50 -1.10
N VAL A 44 0.35 -5.32 -2.08
CA VAL A 44 -0.21 -4.84 -3.33
C VAL A 44 -1.51 -4.06 -3.11
N VAL A 45 -2.40 -4.55 -2.23
CA VAL A 45 -3.65 -3.84 -1.90
C VAL A 45 -3.36 -2.47 -1.30
N PHE A 46 -2.41 -2.37 -0.37
CA PHE A 46 -2.04 -1.09 0.24
C PHE A 46 -1.37 -0.14 -0.75
N GLU A 47 -0.52 -0.64 -1.64
CA GLU A 47 0.07 0.15 -2.71
C GLU A 47 -1.00 0.72 -3.64
N MET A 48 -1.95 -0.12 -4.07
CA MET A 48 -3.07 0.31 -4.91
C MET A 48 -3.97 1.33 -4.19
N ALA A 49 -4.24 1.14 -2.90
CA ALA A 49 -5.00 2.09 -2.11
C ALA A 49 -4.27 3.44 -2.01
N GLN A 50 -2.94 3.45 -1.78
CA GLN A 50 -2.14 4.68 -1.75
C GLN A 50 -2.22 5.44 -3.07
N ILE A 51 -2.01 4.74 -4.20
CA ILE A 51 -2.07 5.36 -5.53
C ILE A 51 -3.45 5.98 -5.79
N GLN A 52 -4.53 5.32 -5.38
CA GLN A 52 -5.88 5.87 -5.54
C GLN A 52 -6.11 7.12 -4.70
N ILE A 53 -5.62 7.17 -3.46
CA ILE A 53 -5.72 8.34 -2.60
C ILE A 53 -4.96 9.53 -3.20
N GLU A 54 -3.71 9.30 -3.62
CA GLU A 54 -2.85 10.33 -4.21
C GLU A 54 -3.48 10.89 -5.49
N LYS A 55 -3.99 10.02 -6.37
CA LYS A 55 -4.71 10.42 -7.58
C LYS A 55 -5.95 11.28 -7.27
N LEU A 56 -6.67 10.96 -6.20
CA LEU A 56 -7.86 11.72 -5.78
C LEU A 56 -7.48 13.12 -5.31
N GLU A 57 -6.37 13.24 -4.58
CA GLU A 57 -5.85 14.52 -4.11
C GLU A 57 -5.32 15.38 -5.27
N GLU A 58 -4.58 14.77 -6.21
CA GLU A 58 -4.13 15.44 -7.43
C GLU A 58 -5.29 15.94 -8.29
N MET A 59 -6.34 15.12 -8.48
CA MET A 59 -7.53 15.54 -9.23
C MET A 59 -8.22 16.73 -8.56
N LYS A 60 -8.39 16.71 -7.23
CA LYS A 60 -8.97 17.86 -6.51
C LYS A 60 -8.12 19.12 -6.68
N LYS A 61 -6.80 19.00 -6.62
CA LYS A 61 -5.88 20.12 -6.81
C LYS A 61 -5.98 20.67 -8.24
N GLN A 62 -6.05 19.81 -9.24
CA GLN A 62 -6.25 20.21 -10.64
C GLN A 62 -7.59 20.93 -10.83
N THR A 63 -8.69 20.41 -10.28
CA THR A 63 -10.00 21.07 -10.34
C THR A 63 -9.97 22.47 -9.72
N HIS A 64 -9.36 22.62 -8.55
CA HIS A 64 -9.24 23.92 -7.89
C HIS A 64 -8.42 24.91 -8.73
N LEU A 65 -7.32 24.47 -9.34
CA LEU A 65 -6.52 25.31 -10.24
C LEU A 65 -7.31 25.74 -11.49
N LEU A 66 -8.10 24.84 -12.08
CA LEU A 66 -8.99 25.14 -13.20
C LEU A 66 -10.07 26.17 -12.84
N GLU A 67 -10.65 26.08 -11.63
CA GLU A 67 -11.60 27.08 -11.15
C GLU A 67 -10.95 28.46 -10.97
N GLN A 68 -9.74 28.53 -10.41
CA GLN A 68 -9.02 29.78 -10.27
C GLN A 68 -8.67 30.41 -11.63
N LEU A 69 -8.25 29.61 -12.60
CA LEU A 69 -7.99 30.08 -13.96
C LEU A 69 -9.27 30.60 -14.63
N LYS A 70 -10.38 29.87 -14.51
CA LYS A 70 -11.69 30.30 -15.04
C LYS A 70 -12.12 31.64 -14.44
N HIS A 71 -12.00 31.80 -13.13
CA HIS A 71 -12.40 33.03 -12.43
C HIS A 71 -11.45 34.20 -12.72
N SER A 72 -10.16 33.93 -12.92
CA SER A 72 -9.17 34.94 -13.28
C SER A 72 -9.25 35.37 -14.76
N GLN A 73 -9.80 34.51 -15.64
CA GLN A 73 -10.01 34.79 -17.06
C GLN A 73 -11.37 35.46 -17.36
N THR A 74 -12.24 35.61 -16.37
CA THR A 74 -13.38 36.55 -16.42
C THR A 74 -13.05 37.87 -15.71
N PRO A 75 -12.24 38.77 -16.30
CA PRO A 75 -12.36 40.18 -15.96
C PRO A 75 -13.63 40.70 -16.62
N LEU A 76 -14.62 41.00 -15.77
CA LEU A 76 -15.59 42.10 -15.90
C LEU A 76 -15.85 42.59 -17.35
N VAL A 77 -16.90 42.07 -17.98
CA VAL A 77 -17.67 42.75 -19.03
C VAL A 77 -19.12 42.75 -18.60
#